data_AF-F9SXF6-F1
#
_entry.id   AF-F9SXF6-F1
#
_cell.length_a   1.000
_cell.length_b   1.000
_cell.length_c   1.000
_cell.angle_alpha   90.00
_cell.angle_beta   90.00
_cell.angle_gamma   90.00
#
_symmetry.space_group_name_H-M   'P 1'
#
loop_
_entity.id
_entity.type
_entity.pdbx_description
1 polymer ?
#
loop_
_entity_poly.entity_id
_entity_poly.type
_entity_poly.pdbx_seq_one_letter_code
_entity_poly.pdbx_strand_id
1 'polypeptide(L)' 'MRTEKDKMLAGEPYDAWDKQLYSERISCRKVLQTLNNSIPDTDEWRGAIDRLIP' A
#
# COMPACT_ATOMS: atom_id res chain seq x y z
N MET A 1 4.55 -15.03 18.31
CA MET A 1 3.83 -15.53 17.12
C MET A 1 4.04 -14.52 16.01
N ARG A 2 4.27 -14.94 14.76
CA ARG A 2 4.40 -14.00 13.64
C ARG A 2 3.10 -13.23 13.42
N THR A 3 3.18 -11.97 13.00
CA THR A 3 2.00 -11.18 12.62
C THR A 3 1.37 -11.71 11.33
N GLU A 4 0.13 -11.34 11.02
CA GLU A 4 -0.49 -11.70 9.73
C GLU A 4 0.28 -11.09 8.54
N LYS A 5 0.90 -9.91 8.75
CA LYS A 5 1.80 -9.31 7.77
C LYS A 5 3.07 -10.12 7.54
N ASP A 6 3.69 -10.61 8.61
CA ASP A 6 4.89 -11.46 8.47
C ASP A 6 4.57 -12.77 7.74
N LYS A 7 3.41 -13.39 8.02
CA LYS A 7 2.94 -14.58 7.31
C LYS A 7 2.70 -14.30 5.82
N MET A 8 2.00 -13.21 5.51
CA MET A 8 1.76 -12.76 4.14
C MET A 8 3.07 -12.59 3.36
N LEU A 9 4.08 -11.93 3.95
CA LEU A 9 5.38 -11.70 3.32
C LEU A 9 6.22 -12.97 3.20
N ALA A 10 6.02 -13.94 4.10
CA ALA A 10 6.67 -15.25 4.06
C ALA A 10 5.97 -16.26 3.13
N GLY A 11 4.82 -15.90 2.52
CA GLY A 11 4.02 -16.81 1.68
C GLY A 11 3.25 -17.86 2.48
N GLU A 12 3.05 -17.65 3.78
CA GLU A 12 2.27 -18.52 4.66
C GLU A 12 0.78 -18.14 4.62
N PRO A 13 -0.15 -19.06 4.94
CA PRO A 13 -1.55 -18.71 5.12
C PRO A 13 -1.73 -17.61 6.17
N TYR A 14 -2.51 -16.58 5.83
CA TYR A 14 -2.74 -15.40 6.66
C TYR A 14 -4.19 -14.92 6.54
N ASP A 15 -4.67 -14.17 7.54
CA ASP A 15 -5.98 -13.49 7.47
C ASP A 15 -5.85 -12.15 6.74
N ALA A 16 -6.38 -12.08 5.53
CA ALA A 16 -6.37 -10.85 4.75
C ALA A 16 -7.23 -9.72 5.37
N TRP A 17 -8.19 -10.04 6.24
CA TRP A 17 -9.01 -9.06 6.96
C TRP A 17 -8.38 -8.60 8.28
N ASP A 18 -7.16 -9.04 8.58
CA ASP A 18 -6.37 -8.48 9.66
C ASP A 18 -6.37 -6.95 9.62
N LYS A 19 -6.50 -6.34 10.79
CA LYS A 19 -6.69 -4.90 10.94
C LYS A 19 -5.50 -4.12 10.36
N GLN A 20 -4.27 -4.60 10.55
CA GLN A 20 -3.08 -3.94 10.00
C GLN A 20 -3.09 -4.03 8.48
N LEU A 21 -3.30 -5.21 7.92
CA LEU A 21 -3.34 -5.41 6.46
C LEU A 21 -4.46 -4.61 5.80
N TYR A 22 -5.64 -4.54 6.41
CA TYR A 22 -6.75 -3.73 5.94
C TYR A 22 -6.40 -2.23 5.93
N SER A 23 -5.85 -1.70 7.03
CA SER A 23 -5.44 -0.30 7.12
C SER A 23 -4.36 0.07 6.11
N GLU A 24 -3.34 -0.78 5.93
CA GLU A 24 -2.27 -0.58 4.94
C GLU A 24 -2.83 -0.59 3.50
N ARG A 25 -3.79 -1.48 3.21
CA ARG A 25 -4.51 -1.52 1.92
C ARG A 25 -5.28 -0.25 1.62
N ILE A 26 -5.93 0.35 2.61
CA ILE A 26 -6.64 1.62 2.46
C ILE A 26 -5.64 2.76 2.23
N SER A 27 -4.52 2.79 2.97
CA SER A 27 -3.46 3.78 2.78
C SER A 27 -2.91 3.74 1.35
N CYS A 28 -2.53 2.55 0.88
CA CYS A 28 -2.04 2.34 -0.48
C CYS A 28 -3.05 2.81 -1.55
N ARG A 29 -4.35 2.49 -1.39
CA ARG A 29 -5.40 2.94 -2.33
C ARG A 29 -5.53 4.46 -2.41
N LYS A 30 -5.34 5.18 -1.31
CA LYS A 30 -5.37 6.65 -1.31
C LYS A 30 -4.20 7.23 -2.12
N VAL A 31 -2.99 6.68 -1.95
CA VAL A 31 -1.83 7.11 -2.73
C VAL A 31 -2.00 6.80 -4.22
N LEU A 32 -2.50 5.59 -4.54
CA LEU A 32 -2.82 5.21 -5.91
C LEU A 32 -3.89 6.12 -6.53
N GLN A 33 -4.89 6.56 -5.75
CA GLN A 33 -5.89 7.51 -6.24
C GLN A 33 -5.24 8.85 -6.63
N THR A 34 -4.34 9.38 -5.81
CA THR A 34 -3.57 10.59 -6.17
C THR A 34 -2.75 10.36 -7.44
N LEU A 35 -2.02 9.24 -7.52
CA LEU A 35 -1.21 8.91 -8.69
C LEU A 35 -2.06 8.84 -9.97
N ASN A 36 -3.15 8.07 -9.94
CA ASN A 36 -4.01 7.81 -11.10
C ASN A 36 -4.74 9.07 -11.59
N ASN A 37 -4.97 10.05 -10.72
CA ASN A 37 -5.66 11.29 -11.07
C ASN A 37 -4.70 12.45 -11.40
N SER A 38 -3.41 12.29 -11.14
CA SER A 38 -2.40 13.30 -11.45
C SER A 38 -1.97 13.26 -12.91
N ILE A 39 -1.49 14.38 -13.44
CA ILE A 39 -0.93 14.46 -14.79
C ILE A 39 0.50 13.87 -14.76
N PRO A 40 0.87 12.97 -15.69
CA PRO A 40 2.21 12.40 -15.76
C PRO A 40 3.31 13.47 -15.74
N ASP A 41 4.43 13.14 -15.09
CA ASP A 41 5.63 13.99 -14.92
C ASP A 41 5.45 15.32 -14.16
N THR A 42 4.29 15.56 -13.56
CA THR A 42 4.12 16.64 -12.58
C THR A 42 4.73 16.28 -11.23
N ASP A 43 5.01 17.30 -10.41
CA ASP A 43 5.49 17.11 -9.03
C ASP A 43 4.51 16.29 -8.19
N GLU A 44 3.20 16.44 -8.41
CA GLU A 44 2.18 15.63 -7.74
C GLU A 44 2.27 14.16 -8.13
N TRP A 45 2.45 13.87 -9.42
CA TRP A 45 2.60 12.52 -9.94
C TRP A 45 3.88 11.85 -9.42
N ARG A 46 5.03 12.54 -9.50
CA ARG A 46 6.32 12.09 -8.94
C ARG A 46 6.22 11.85 -7.44
N GLY A 47 5.67 12.81 -6.70
CA GLY A 47 5.48 12.68 -5.26
C GLY A 47 4.50 11.58 -4.85
N ALA A 48 3.53 11.23 -5.69
CA ALA A 48 2.67 10.07 -5.45
C ALA A 48 3.41 8.74 -5.65
N ILE A 49 4.33 8.65 -6.63
CA ILE A 49 5.21 7.48 -6.81
C ILE A 49 6.13 7.30 -5.61
N ASP A 50 6.80 8.37 -5.17
CA ASP A 50 7.75 8.32 -4.05
C ASP A 50 7.09 7.82 -2.76
N ARG A 51 5.80 8.13 -2.54
CA ARG A 51 5.03 7.66 -1.38
C ARG A 51 4.61 6.18 -1.46
N LEU A 52 4.69 5.54 -2.62
CA LEU A 52 4.37 4.11 -2.78
C LEU A 52 5.56 3.21 -2.44
N ILE A 53 6.79 3.74 -2.49
CA ILE A 53 8.02 2.99 -2.23
C ILE A 53 8.33 3.08 -0.72
N PRO A 54 8.39 1.96 0.01
CA PRO A 54 8.77 1.94 1.43
C PRO A 54 10.21 2.38 1.69
#